data_AF-A0A3D0S9T5-F1
#
_entry.id   AF-A0A3D0S9T5-F1
#
_cell.length_a   1.000
_cell.length_b   1.000
_cell.length_c   1.000
_cell.angle_alpha   90.00
_cell.angle_beta   90.00
_cell.angle_gamma   90.00
#
_symmetry.space_group_name_H-M   'P 1'
#
loop_
_entity.id
_entity.type
_entity.pdbx_description
1 polymer ?
#
loop_
_entity_poly.entity_id
_entity_poly.type
_entity_poly.pdbx_seq_one_letter_code
_entity_poly.pdbx_strand_id
1 'polypeptide(L)'
;HDERYARTDEYLQILRGAWDEPGPRDYDGQYYKFEGFSPAVFPHQDRHLDLFFGGSSPAAYRVGAKHADTYMLWGEPLKETTSKTAEVAEE
;
A
#
# COMPACT_ATOMS: atom_id res chain seq x y z
N HIS A 1 12.99 -11.83 -3.13
CA HIS A 1 12.54 -10.72 -2.25
C HIS A 1 11.53 -9.85 -2.98
N ASP A 2 11.77 -9.57 -4.26
CA ASP A 2 10.97 -8.68 -5.11
C ASP A 2 9.53 -9.16 -5.33
N GLU A 3 9.30 -10.47 -5.52
CA GLU A 3 7.94 -11.02 -5.65
C GLU A 3 7.04 -10.74 -4.45
N ARG A 4 7.61 -10.63 -3.23
CA ARG A 4 6.83 -10.29 -2.04
C ARG A 4 6.25 -8.89 -2.17
N TYR A 5 7.06 -7.94 -2.64
CA TYR A 5 6.64 -6.54 -2.81
C TYR A 5 5.77 -6.34 -4.03
N ALA A 6 5.99 -7.08 -5.13
CA ALA A 6 5.08 -7.09 -6.26
C ALA A 6 3.68 -7.61 -5.86
N ARG A 7 3.60 -8.68 -5.06
CA ARG A 7 2.33 -9.14 -4.51
C ARG A 7 1.70 -8.14 -3.55
N THR A 8 2.49 -7.48 -2.71
CA THR A 8 1.99 -6.45 -1.80
C THR A 8 1.46 -5.23 -2.56
N ASP A 9 2.15 -4.79 -3.62
CA ASP A 9 1.69 -3.73 -4.51
C ASP A 9 0.29 -4.05 -5.08
N GLU A 10 0.15 -5.27 -5.63
CA GLU A 10 -1.11 -5.77 -6.18
C GLU A 10 -2.23 -5.81 -5.14
N TYR A 11 -1.92 -6.32 -3.95
CA TYR A 11 -2.88 -6.41 -2.85
C TYR A 11 -3.36 -5.04 -2.36
N LEU A 12 -2.44 -4.07 -2.19
CA LEU A 12 -2.80 -2.74 -1.70
C LEU A 12 -3.66 -1.98 -2.70
N GLN A 13 -3.43 -2.17 -4.00
CA GLN A 13 -4.29 -1.63 -5.05
C GLN A 13 -5.72 -2.20 -4.95
N ILE A 14 -5.85 -3.53 -4.77
CA ILE A 14 -7.15 -4.18 -4.59
C ILE A 14 -7.84 -3.68 -3.33
N LEU A 15 -7.10 -3.59 -2.22
CA LEU A 15 -7.62 -3.16 -0.92
C LEU A 15 -8.19 -1.73 -1.00
N ARG A 16 -7.46 -0.81 -1.65
CA ARG A 16 -7.94 0.56 -1.92
C ARG A 16 -9.24 0.57 -2.69
N GLY A 17 -9.27 -0.09 -3.84
CA GLY A 17 -10.47 -0.17 -4.67
C GLY A 17 -11.64 -0.77 -3.88
N ALA A 18 -11.40 -1.87 -3.16
CA ALA A 18 -12.38 -2.52 -2.29
C ALA A 18 -12.96 -1.61 -1.21
N TRP A 19 -12.15 -0.71 -0.64
CA TRP A 19 -12.55 0.08 0.51
C TRP A 19 -13.20 1.40 0.14
N ASP A 20 -12.65 2.08 -0.88
CA ASP A 20 -12.97 3.47 -1.18
C ASP A 20 -14.05 3.62 -2.28
N GLU A 21 -14.31 2.56 -3.05
CA GLU A 21 -15.26 2.60 -4.17
C GLU A 21 -16.39 1.57 -4.01
N PRO A 22 -17.67 1.94 -4.24
CA PRO A 22 -18.79 1.01 -4.25
C PRO A 22 -18.94 0.28 -5.59
N GLY A 23 -19.63 -0.87 -5.56
CA GLY A 23 -20.03 -1.62 -6.75
C GLY A 23 -19.14 -2.82 -7.09
N PRO A 24 -19.59 -3.66 -8.05
CA PRO A 24 -18.84 -4.84 -8.48
C PRO A 24 -17.57 -4.45 -9.24
N ARG A 25 -16.50 -5.20 -9.00
CA ARG A 25 -15.21 -5.05 -9.67
C ARG A 25 -14.57 -6.39 -9.96
N ASP A 26 -13.88 -6.40 -11.09
CA ASP A 26 -13.08 -7.52 -11.55
C ASP A 26 -11.61 -7.17 -11.34
N TYR A 27 -10.79 -8.20 -11.18
CA TYR A 27 -9.35 -8.06 -11.10
C TYR A 27 -8.70 -9.25 -11.78
N ASP A 28 -7.70 -9.01 -12.61
CA ASP A 28 -6.94 -10.03 -13.33
C ASP A 28 -5.46 -9.64 -13.30
N GLY A 29 -4.84 -9.84 -12.13
CA GLY A 29 -3.43 -9.57 -11.90
C GLY A 29 -2.59 -10.83 -11.89
N GLN A 30 -1.31 -10.65 -11.58
CA GLN A 30 -0.36 -11.75 -11.51
C GLN A 30 -0.59 -12.64 -10.28
N TYR A 31 -1.05 -12.05 -9.18
CA TYR A 31 -1.19 -12.74 -7.89
C TYR A 31 -2.65 -12.95 -7.47
N TYR A 32 -3.56 -12.10 -7.92
CA TYR A 32 -4.98 -12.14 -7.59
C TYR A 32 -5.82 -12.12 -8.87
N LYS A 33 -6.89 -12.92 -8.89
CA LYS A 33 -7.87 -12.91 -9.96
C LYS A 33 -9.27 -13.17 -9.41
N PHE A 34 -10.22 -12.32 -9.73
CA PHE A 34 -11.63 -12.47 -9.35
C PHE A 34 -12.53 -11.65 -10.26
N GLU A 35 -13.81 -12.01 -10.29
CA GLU A 35 -14.86 -11.32 -11.05
C GLU A 35 -16.05 -11.03 -10.13
N GLY A 36 -16.68 -9.88 -10.30
CA GLY A 36 -17.89 -9.48 -9.59
C GLY A 36 -17.72 -9.27 -8.09
N PHE A 37 -16.51 -8.98 -7.61
CA PHE A 37 -16.30 -8.68 -6.20
C PHE A 37 -16.98 -7.36 -5.84
N SER A 38 -17.85 -7.35 -4.83
CA SER A 38 -18.48 -6.15 -4.32
C SER A 38 -18.44 -6.17 -2.79
N PRO A 39 -17.88 -5.15 -2.12
CA PRO A 39 -17.88 -5.07 -0.67
C PRO A 39 -19.32 -4.89 -0.16
N ALA A 40 -19.70 -5.65 0.85
CA ALA A 40 -21.01 -5.50 1.51
C ALA A 40 -20.97 -4.48 2.67
N VAL A 41 -19.77 -4.06 3.07
CA VAL A 41 -19.53 -3.16 4.21
C VAL A 41 -18.58 -2.07 3.75
N PHE A 42 -18.93 -0.83 4.06
CA PHE A 42 -18.17 0.36 3.72
C PHE A 42 -17.79 1.16 4.95
N PRO A 43 -16.78 2.03 4.86
CA PRO A 43 -16.39 2.90 5.94
C PRO A 43 -17.51 3.84 6.33
N HIS A 44 -17.65 4.08 7.63
CA HIS A 44 -18.59 5.07 8.13
C HIS A 44 -18.10 6.49 7.75
N GLN A 45 -19.01 7.32 7.22
CA GLN A 45 -18.77 8.72 6.83
C GLN A 45 -17.76 8.93 5.69
N ASP A 46 -17.75 8.06 4.68
CA ASP A 46 -16.86 8.20 3.50
C ASP A 46 -15.38 8.35 3.88
N ARG A 47 -14.98 7.75 5.01
CA ARG A 47 -13.61 7.80 5.48
C ARG A 47 -12.73 6.87 4.66
N HIS A 48 -11.69 7.47 4.07
CA HIS A 48 -10.58 6.77 3.43
C HIS A 48 -9.86 5.82 4.41
N LEU A 49 -9.34 4.70 3.91
CA LEU A 49 -8.51 3.80 4.72
C LEU A 49 -7.14 4.44 4.98
N ASP A 50 -6.76 4.70 6.23
CA ASP A 50 -5.38 5.12 6.52
C ASP A 50 -4.43 3.91 6.43
N LEU A 51 -3.51 3.92 5.46
CA LEU A 51 -2.54 2.88 5.20
C LEU A 51 -1.17 3.25 5.78
N PHE A 52 -0.75 2.49 6.77
CA PHE A 52 0.58 2.57 7.37
C PHE A 52 1.46 1.47 6.78
N PHE A 53 2.64 1.85 6.28
CA PHE A 53 3.58 0.90 5.68
C PHE A 53 4.97 1.00 6.29
N GLY A 54 5.70 -0.10 6.32
CA GLY A 54 7.05 -0.15 6.88
C GLY A 54 7.96 -1.07 6.10
N GLY A 55 9.26 -0.79 6.18
CA GLY A 55 10.31 -1.54 5.50
C GLY A 55 11.54 -0.68 5.28
N SER A 56 12.66 -1.32 4.98
CA SER A 56 13.95 -0.66 4.79
C SER A 56 14.70 -1.20 3.57
N SER A 57 13.95 -1.72 2.59
CA SER A 57 14.51 -2.20 1.33
C SER A 57 14.02 -1.32 0.18
N PRO A 58 14.77 -1.18 -0.92
CA PRO A 58 14.33 -0.36 -2.05
C PRO A 58 12.96 -0.71 -2.60
N ALA A 59 12.62 -2.01 -2.66
CA ALA A 59 11.29 -2.46 -3.06
C ALA A 59 10.20 -2.07 -2.05
N ALA A 60 10.52 -1.99 -0.75
CA ALA A 60 9.60 -1.51 0.27
C ALA A 60 9.35 -0.01 0.16
N TYR A 61 10.37 0.78 -0.20
CA TYR A 61 10.21 2.22 -0.40
C TYR A 61 9.31 2.50 -1.58
N ARG A 62 9.53 1.87 -2.74
CA ARG A 62 8.64 2.00 -3.90
C ARG A 62 7.19 1.67 -3.61
N VAL A 63 6.92 0.52 -2.98
CA VAL A 63 5.54 0.11 -2.67
C VAL A 63 4.92 1.02 -1.62
N GLY A 64 5.66 1.37 -0.57
CA GLY A 64 5.12 2.25 0.48
C GLY A 64 4.93 3.69 0.01
N ALA A 65 5.83 4.25 -0.81
CA ALA A 65 5.66 5.58 -1.40
C ALA A 65 4.43 5.63 -2.31
N LYS A 66 4.16 4.57 -3.06
CA LYS A 66 2.99 4.46 -3.94
C LYS A 66 1.65 4.38 -3.19
N HIS A 67 1.58 3.67 -2.07
CA HIS A 67 0.29 3.29 -1.44
C HIS A 67 0.05 3.84 -0.04
N ALA A 68 1.10 4.11 0.73
CA ALA A 68 0.97 4.42 2.15
C ALA A 68 0.64 5.89 2.37
N ASP A 69 -0.30 6.15 3.28
CA ASP A 69 -0.53 7.50 3.80
C ASP A 69 0.52 7.87 4.86
N THR A 70 1.13 6.86 5.50
CA THR A 70 2.18 7.07 6.50
C THR A 70 3.25 5.98 6.41
N TYR A 71 4.51 6.39 6.22
CA TYR A 71 5.66 5.48 6.22
C TYR A 71 6.30 5.41 7.60
N MET A 72 6.33 4.21 8.19
CA MET A 72 6.90 3.92 9.50
C MET A 72 8.36 3.51 9.36
N LEU A 73 9.24 4.35 9.91
CA LEU A 73 10.67 4.06 9.99
C LEU A 73 11.04 3.41 11.32
N TRP A 74 12.13 2.65 11.32
CA TRP A 74 12.71 2.12 12.56
C TRP A 74 13.28 3.24 13.42
N GLY A 75 13.32 3.02 14.74
CA GLY A 75 13.92 3.94 15.70
C GLY A 75 15.45 3.97 15.58
N GLU A 76 15.94 4.68 14.58
CA GLU A 76 17.36 4.80 14.25
C GLU A 76 17.92 6.18 14.67
N PRO A 77 19.25 6.33 14.77
CA PRO A 77 19.86 7.63 15.03
C PRO A 77 19.42 8.67 13.99
N LEU A 78 19.21 9.92 14.43
CA LEU A 78 18.65 11.02 13.61
C LEU A 78 19.32 11.19 12.23
N LYS A 79 20.64 11.00 12.16
CA LYS A 79 21.41 11.10 10.91
C LYS A 79 20.97 10.04 9.88
N GLU A 80 20.72 8.82 10.33
CA GLU A 80 20.29 7.71 9.47
C GLU A 80 18.82 7.87 9.07
N THR A 81 17.97 8.31 10.00
CA THR A 81 16.56 8.61 9.72
C THR A 81 16.41 9.67 8.62
N THR A 82 17.22 10.73 8.64
CA THR A 82 17.17 11.81 7.65
C THR A 82 17.45 11.31 6.23
N SER A 83 18.42 10.40 6.08
CA SER A 83 18.74 9.79 4.79
C SER A 83 17.57 8.96 4.27
N LYS A 84 16.94 8.15 5.13
CA LYS A 84 15.83 7.27 4.75
C LYS A 84 14.56 8.02 4.39
N THR A 85 14.27 9.14 5.07
CA THR A 85 13.12 9.98 4.70
C THR A 85 13.28 10.60 3.32
N ALA A 86 14.50 10.93 2.90
CA ALA A 86 14.76 11.47 1.56
C ALA A 86 14.53 10.41 0.48
N GLU A 87 15.04 9.18 0.68
CA GLU A 87 14.85 8.07 -0.27
C GLU A 87 13.37 7.73 -0.51
N VAL A 88 12.53 7.76 0.53
CA VAL A 88 11.08 7.53 0.37
C VAL A 88 10.39 8.66 -0.39
N ALA A 89 10.87 9.90 -0.25
CA ALA A 89 10.26 11.07 -0.89
C ALA A 89 10.63 11.23 -2.37
N GLU A 90 11.69 10.57 -2.84
CA GLU A 90 12.17 10.63 -4.23
C GLU A 90 11.57 9.54 -5.14
N GLU A 91 10.88 8.54 -4.58
CA GLU A 91 10.20 7.44 -5.31
C GLU A 91 8.72 7.74 -5.58
#